data_AF-A0A959NAY9-F1
#
_entry.id   AF-A0A959NAY9-F1
#
_cell.length_a   1.000
_cell.length_b   1.000
_cell.length_c   1.000
_cell.angle_alpha   90.00
_cell.angle_beta   90.00
_cell.angle_gamma   90.00
#
_symmetry.space_group_name_H-M   'P 1'
#
loop_
_entity.id
_entity.type
_entity.pdbx_description
1 polymer ?
#
loop_
_entity_poly.entity_id
_entity_poly.type
_entity_poly.pdbx_seq_one_letter_code
_entity_poly.pdbx_strand_id
1 'polypeptide(L)'
;LIVHEDHKAPIVAVNVWYHVGSKNEKMGKTGFAHLFEHLMFNGSENFDDDYFQALERVGATDLNGTTSNDRTNYFQNVPTSAVDLALWMESDRMGHLLGAVTQEKLDEQRGVVQNEKRQGENQPYALAYETITENTYPKGHPYSWTVIGSMEDLDAASLEDVHEWFKTYYGPANAVLVIAGDITAQDAKEKVEKYFGDIPSGPPIKKHDVWVAKMEGTKRQIAQDRVPQSRIYKTWNIPEWKNEELAYLDLASDVLAAGKISRLYKRLVYEDQIATDVSAYYSPGEIGSQFQITATAKPGVELSIVETAIDEELAKFLAEGPTQKELNRVKTQHIANFIRGIERIGGFGGKSDILAQCEVYGGSPDYYKKKLQWVSNSTVSDIQNTAVKWLSDGVNILEIHPFPQYTERPVGADRSKLPETGTPPIAKFPELQEATLSNGLKIMLAQTSAIPVVNFRMMVDAGYASDQFALPGTASLALTMMDEGTKNRNSLQISEELAMLGASINTGSNLDISTISMSSLKSNLDKSLDLYAD
;
A
#
# COMPACT_ATOMS: atom_id res chain seq x y z
N LEU A 1 30.19 -25.02 12.70
CA LEU A 1 29.87 -25.34 14.12
C LEU A 1 30.59 -24.35 15.02
N ILE A 2 29.86 -23.73 15.94
CA ILE A 2 30.39 -22.92 17.04
C ILE A 2 29.89 -23.52 18.35
N VAL A 3 30.77 -23.69 19.33
CA VAL A 3 30.39 -24.16 20.66
C VAL A 3 30.74 -23.10 21.70
N HIS A 4 29.76 -22.72 22.51
CA HIS A 4 29.95 -21.86 23.67
C HIS A 4 29.63 -22.64 24.96
N GLU A 5 30.65 -23.01 25.73
CA GLU A 5 30.46 -23.71 27.00
C GLU A 5 29.91 -22.74 28.07
N ASP A 6 28.79 -23.10 28.70
CA ASP A 6 28.17 -22.38 29.82
C ASP A 6 27.46 -23.35 30.78
N HIS A 7 28.17 -23.74 31.84
CA HIS A 7 27.71 -24.74 32.83
C HIS A 7 26.85 -24.16 33.97
N LYS A 8 26.25 -22.96 33.81
CA LYS A 8 25.44 -22.33 34.87
C LYS A 8 24.13 -23.06 35.17
N ALA A 9 23.57 -23.73 34.17
CA ALA A 9 22.32 -24.48 34.27
C ALA A 9 22.36 -25.66 33.29
N PRO A 10 21.70 -26.79 33.61
CA PRO A 10 21.74 -28.02 32.79
C PRO A 10 20.83 -27.92 31.55
N ILE A 11 21.06 -26.90 30.74
CA ILE A 11 20.34 -26.59 29.51
C ILE A 11 21.33 -26.22 28.41
N VAL A 12 20.95 -26.51 27.17
CA VAL A 12 21.74 -26.27 25.96
C VAL A 12 20.85 -25.66 24.90
N ALA A 13 21.29 -24.55 24.34
CA ALA A 13 20.73 -23.93 23.16
C ALA A 13 21.31 -24.58 21.90
N VAL A 14 20.45 -25.00 21.00
CA VAL A 14 20.78 -25.45 19.64
C VAL A 14 20.16 -24.44 18.68
N ASN A 15 20.97 -23.84 17.81
CA ASN A 15 20.52 -22.81 16.88
C ASN A 15 21.19 -23.02 15.52
N VAL A 16 20.38 -23.25 14.49
CA VAL A 16 20.84 -23.42 13.11
C VAL A 16 20.41 -22.21 12.31
N TRP A 17 21.39 -21.47 11.80
CA TRP A 17 21.17 -20.41 10.83
C TRP A 17 21.49 -20.89 9.43
N TYR A 18 20.56 -20.72 8.51
CA TYR A 18 20.80 -20.82 7.08
C TYR A 18 20.98 -19.42 6.50
N HIS A 19 22.04 -19.22 5.70
CA HIS A 19 22.33 -17.95 5.04
C HIS A 19 21.44 -17.78 3.79
N VAL A 20 20.13 -17.79 4.01
CA VAL A 20 19.08 -17.64 3.00
C VAL A 20 17.88 -16.92 3.60
N GLY A 21 17.38 -15.89 2.93
CA GLY A 21 16.16 -15.18 3.31
C GLY A 21 15.39 -14.73 2.07
N SER A 22 14.42 -13.82 2.23
CA SER A 22 13.62 -13.35 1.09
C SER A 22 14.45 -12.64 0.00
N LYS A 23 15.64 -12.11 0.32
CA LYS A 23 16.56 -11.53 -0.67
C LYS A 23 17.02 -12.53 -1.73
N ASN A 24 16.99 -13.82 -1.41
CA ASN A 24 17.45 -14.88 -2.29
C ASN A 24 16.34 -15.36 -3.25
N GLU A 25 15.12 -14.83 -3.11
CA GLU A 25 13.98 -15.17 -3.94
C GLU A 25 14.11 -14.59 -5.35
N LYS A 26 13.33 -15.16 -6.27
CA LYS A 26 13.24 -14.70 -7.66
C LYS A 26 12.00 -13.80 -7.79
N MET A 27 12.07 -12.77 -8.62
CA MET A 27 10.90 -11.95 -8.94
C MET A 27 9.79 -12.84 -9.54
N GLY A 28 8.57 -12.72 -9.02
CA GLY A 28 7.44 -13.62 -9.35
C GLY A 28 7.46 -14.97 -8.62
N LYS A 29 8.30 -15.11 -7.60
CA LYS A 29 8.37 -16.24 -6.65
C LYS A 29 8.72 -15.73 -5.26
N THR A 30 7.96 -14.77 -4.76
CA THR A 30 8.15 -14.16 -3.43
C THR A 30 7.47 -14.95 -2.32
N GLY A 31 7.98 -14.83 -1.09
CA GLY A 31 7.43 -15.51 0.09
C GLY A 31 7.92 -16.95 0.29
N PHE A 32 8.80 -17.43 -0.60
CA PHE A 32 9.36 -18.77 -0.56
C PHE A 32 10.23 -19.03 0.66
N ALA A 33 11.04 -18.06 1.09
CA ALA A 33 11.89 -18.23 2.27
C ALA A 33 11.02 -18.50 3.51
N HIS A 34 9.93 -17.74 3.67
CA HIS A 34 9.01 -17.88 4.79
C HIS A 34 8.12 -19.13 4.66
N LEU A 35 7.58 -19.42 3.48
CA LEU A 35 6.84 -20.66 3.24
C LEU A 35 7.69 -21.90 3.57
N PHE A 36 8.98 -21.85 3.24
CA PHE A 36 9.89 -22.94 3.52
C PHE A 36 10.17 -23.11 5.02
N GLU A 37 10.18 -22.00 5.77
CA GLU A 37 10.26 -22.07 7.23
C GLU A 37 9.10 -22.87 7.84
N HIS A 38 7.88 -22.64 7.37
CA HIS A 38 6.70 -23.39 7.81
C HIS A 38 6.80 -24.87 7.45
N LEU A 39 7.22 -25.18 6.21
CA LEU A 39 7.40 -26.57 5.77
C LEU A 39 8.40 -27.36 6.61
N MET A 40 9.39 -26.69 7.22
CA MET A 40 10.40 -27.30 8.08
C MET A 40 9.87 -27.73 9.46
N PHE A 41 8.59 -27.47 9.76
CA PHE A 41 7.90 -27.96 10.96
C PHE A 41 6.93 -29.12 10.70
N ASN A 42 6.60 -29.42 9.43
CA ASN A 42 5.63 -30.45 9.05
C ASN A 42 6.25 -31.83 8.86
N GLY A 43 7.31 -32.12 9.61
CA GLY A 43 8.03 -33.40 9.58
C GLY A 43 9.08 -33.55 8.48
N SER A 44 9.84 -34.63 8.59
CA SER A 44 10.94 -35.06 7.73
C SER A 44 10.83 -36.57 7.47
N GLU A 45 11.63 -37.13 6.56
CA GLU A 45 11.53 -38.55 6.14
C GLU A 45 11.55 -39.53 7.32
N ASN A 46 12.34 -39.24 8.36
CA ASN A 46 12.50 -40.14 9.51
C ASN A 46 11.68 -39.71 10.73
N PHE A 47 11.03 -38.53 10.68
CA PHE A 47 10.07 -38.07 11.68
C PHE A 47 8.95 -37.27 11.01
N ASP A 48 7.97 -37.99 10.49
CA ASP A 48 6.82 -37.41 9.78
C ASP A 48 5.67 -37.06 10.74
N ASP A 49 5.93 -36.19 11.70
CA ASP A 49 4.97 -35.71 12.71
C ASP A 49 5.33 -34.29 13.16
N ASP A 50 4.52 -33.70 14.05
CA ASP A 50 4.68 -32.34 14.57
C ASP A 50 6.03 -32.15 15.31
N TYR A 51 6.87 -31.29 14.75
CA TYR A 51 8.21 -30.97 15.27
C TYR A 51 8.16 -30.34 16.67
N PHE A 52 7.18 -29.49 16.95
CA PHE A 52 7.06 -28.81 18.23
C PHE A 52 6.73 -29.78 19.34
N GLN A 53 5.76 -30.67 19.11
CA GLN A 53 5.31 -31.63 20.12
C GLN A 53 6.43 -32.56 20.60
N ALA A 54 7.32 -33.00 19.72
CA ALA A 54 8.43 -33.87 20.10
C ALA A 54 9.39 -33.19 21.08
N LEU A 55 9.70 -31.91 20.86
CA LEU A 55 10.63 -31.13 21.68
C LEU A 55 9.97 -30.61 22.97
N GLU A 56 8.69 -30.22 22.92
CA GLU A 56 7.95 -29.81 24.11
C GLU A 56 7.84 -30.94 25.15
N ARG A 57 7.67 -32.19 24.70
CA ARG A 57 7.62 -33.38 25.59
C ARG A 57 8.89 -33.58 26.41
N VAL A 58 10.03 -33.10 25.93
CA VAL A 58 11.31 -33.16 26.67
C VAL A 58 11.63 -31.87 27.42
N GLY A 59 10.69 -30.92 27.46
CA GLY A 59 10.82 -29.66 28.18
C GLY A 59 11.61 -28.60 27.41
N ALA A 60 11.60 -28.63 26.07
CA ALA A 60 12.19 -27.57 25.28
C ALA A 60 11.52 -26.21 25.55
N THR A 61 12.32 -25.15 25.55
CA THR A 61 11.87 -23.75 25.69
C THR A 61 12.51 -22.90 24.60
N ASP A 62 11.98 -21.69 24.36
CA ASP A 62 12.44 -20.82 23.27
C ASP A 62 12.57 -21.58 21.93
N LEU A 63 11.60 -22.46 21.63
CA LEU A 63 11.55 -23.28 20.43
C LEU A 63 10.79 -22.53 19.33
N ASN A 64 11.46 -22.14 18.25
CA ASN A 64 10.81 -21.51 17.10
C ASN A 64 11.67 -21.52 15.83
N GLY A 65 11.07 -21.05 14.73
CA GLY A 65 11.71 -20.67 13.47
C GLY A 65 11.41 -19.21 13.17
N THR A 66 12.31 -18.55 12.42
CA THR A 66 12.01 -17.23 11.87
C THR A 66 12.75 -16.98 10.57
N THR A 67 12.09 -16.21 9.70
CA THR A 67 12.63 -15.75 8.44
C THR A 67 12.79 -14.23 8.42
N SER A 68 13.89 -13.74 7.85
CA SER A 68 14.09 -12.34 7.51
C SER A 68 14.48 -12.19 6.05
N ASN A 69 14.77 -10.96 5.62
CA ASN A 69 15.33 -10.75 4.29
C ASN A 69 16.65 -11.49 4.09
N ASP A 70 17.41 -11.76 5.15
CA ASP A 70 18.80 -12.20 5.06
C ASP A 70 19.06 -13.63 5.51
N ARG A 71 18.19 -14.19 6.34
CA ARG A 71 18.36 -15.50 6.98
C ARG A 71 17.04 -16.20 7.21
N THR A 72 17.16 -17.51 7.41
CA THR A 72 16.14 -18.37 8.01
C THR A 72 16.84 -19.13 9.11
N ASN A 73 16.31 -19.11 10.32
CA ASN A 73 16.93 -19.81 11.44
C ASN A 73 15.90 -20.53 12.29
N TYR A 74 16.38 -21.56 12.96
CA TYR A 74 15.58 -22.35 13.88
C TYR A 74 16.38 -22.61 15.15
N PHE A 75 15.69 -22.54 16.27
CA PHE A 75 16.35 -22.52 17.56
C PHE A 75 15.47 -23.09 18.66
N GLN A 76 16.14 -23.66 19.65
CA GLN A 76 15.52 -24.25 20.83
C GLN A 76 16.53 -24.33 21.97
N ASN A 77 16.03 -24.19 23.20
CA ASN A 77 16.75 -24.57 24.41
C ASN A 77 16.19 -25.90 24.89
N VAL A 78 17.05 -26.86 25.20
CA VAL A 78 16.68 -28.18 25.72
C VAL A 78 17.46 -28.50 26.99
N PRO A 79 16.94 -29.36 27.89
CA PRO A 79 17.76 -29.93 28.95
C PRO A 79 18.99 -30.65 28.37
N THR A 80 20.12 -30.67 29.08
CA THR A 80 21.36 -31.35 28.62
C THR A 80 21.10 -32.80 28.18
N SER A 81 20.19 -33.50 28.88
CA SER A 81 19.80 -34.89 28.57
C SER A 81 19.07 -35.07 27.24
N ALA A 82 18.61 -33.99 26.61
CA ALA A 82 17.82 -33.99 25.37
C ALA A 82 18.57 -33.39 24.17
N VAL A 83 19.86 -33.05 24.32
CA VAL A 83 20.68 -32.50 23.22
C VAL A 83 20.77 -33.46 22.03
N ASP A 84 20.90 -34.76 22.28
CA ASP A 84 20.90 -35.76 21.22
C ASP A 84 19.61 -35.76 20.39
N LEU A 85 18.45 -35.60 21.05
CA LEU A 85 17.16 -35.49 20.36
C LEU A 85 17.12 -34.22 19.50
N ALA A 86 17.49 -33.07 20.07
CA ALA A 86 17.51 -31.81 19.35
C ALA A 86 18.43 -31.88 18.11
N LEU A 87 19.66 -32.36 18.26
CA LEU A 87 20.60 -32.48 17.15
C LEU A 87 20.12 -33.47 16.08
N TRP A 88 19.52 -34.59 16.49
CA TRP A 88 18.94 -35.54 15.54
C TRP A 88 17.78 -34.93 14.74
N MET A 89 16.88 -34.22 15.41
CA MET A 89 15.75 -33.56 14.74
C MET A 89 16.23 -32.45 13.77
N GLU A 90 17.21 -31.65 14.19
CA GLU A 90 17.83 -30.63 13.33
C GLU A 90 18.54 -31.23 12.11
N SER A 91 19.27 -32.34 12.31
CA SER A 91 19.95 -33.02 11.20
C SER A 91 18.97 -33.66 10.24
N ASP A 92 17.86 -34.22 10.75
CA ASP A 92 16.89 -34.91 9.92
C ASP A 92 16.19 -33.94 8.97
N ARG A 93 15.77 -32.78 9.45
CA ARG A 93 15.21 -31.75 8.56
C ARG A 93 16.23 -31.09 7.65
N MET A 94 17.53 -31.13 7.96
CA MET A 94 18.57 -30.63 7.07
C MET A 94 18.91 -31.63 5.95
N GLY A 95 19.00 -32.92 6.27
CA GLY A 95 19.45 -33.97 5.34
C GLY A 95 18.31 -34.70 4.63
N HIS A 96 17.14 -34.77 5.25
CA HIS A 96 16.09 -35.73 4.94
C HIS A 96 14.68 -35.09 4.92
N LEU A 97 14.56 -33.80 4.61
CA LEU A 97 13.25 -33.14 4.55
C LEU A 97 12.41 -33.62 3.37
N LEU A 98 13.03 -33.73 2.18
CA LEU A 98 12.30 -33.77 0.91
C LEU A 98 11.33 -34.94 0.78
N GLY A 99 11.66 -36.13 1.29
CA GLY A 99 10.75 -37.26 1.20
C GLY A 99 9.48 -37.13 2.06
N ALA A 100 9.43 -36.17 2.99
CA ALA A 100 8.22 -35.81 3.72
C ALA A 100 7.46 -34.62 3.13
N VAL A 101 8.04 -33.88 2.17
CA VAL A 101 7.38 -32.74 1.52
C VAL A 101 6.51 -33.24 0.38
N THR A 102 5.19 -33.26 0.61
CA THR A 102 4.19 -33.68 -0.38
C THR A 102 3.42 -32.47 -0.91
N GLN A 103 2.71 -32.65 -2.04
CA GLN A 103 1.82 -31.62 -2.55
C GLN A 103 0.72 -31.25 -1.52
N GLU A 104 0.22 -32.23 -0.77
CA GLU A 104 -0.81 -32.00 0.26
C GLU A 104 -0.29 -31.07 1.37
N LYS A 105 0.92 -31.33 1.90
CA LYS A 105 1.53 -30.45 2.90
C LYS A 105 1.88 -29.07 2.36
N LEU A 106 2.30 -29.00 1.09
CA LEU A 106 2.51 -27.71 0.44
C LEU A 106 1.19 -26.92 0.34
N ASP A 107 0.10 -27.55 -0.07
CA ASP A 107 -1.22 -26.93 -0.18
C ASP A 107 -1.71 -26.42 1.18
N GLU A 108 -1.52 -27.23 2.23
CA GLU A 108 -1.81 -26.86 3.60
C GLU A 108 -0.99 -25.62 4.03
N GLN A 109 0.33 -25.66 3.88
CA GLN A 109 1.20 -24.57 4.33
C GLN A 109 1.03 -23.29 3.50
N ARG A 110 0.71 -23.38 2.21
CA ARG A 110 0.27 -22.21 1.43
C ARG A 110 -0.96 -21.57 2.06
N GLY A 111 -1.97 -22.36 2.42
CA GLY A 111 -3.17 -21.87 3.10
C GLY A 111 -2.87 -21.19 4.45
N VAL A 112 -1.96 -21.77 5.25
CA VAL A 112 -1.52 -21.19 6.53
C VAL A 112 -0.83 -19.84 6.32
N VAL A 113 0.18 -19.77 5.45
CA VAL A 113 0.96 -18.54 5.21
C VAL A 113 0.09 -17.44 4.58
N GLN A 114 -0.83 -17.80 3.68
CA GLN A 114 -1.81 -16.85 3.14
C GLN A 114 -2.74 -16.29 4.21
N ASN A 115 -3.18 -17.14 5.13
CA ASN A 115 -4.01 -16.70 6.26
C ASN A 115 -3.21 -15.81 7.22
N GLU A 116 -1.95 -16.14 7.48
CA GLU A 116 -1.03 -15.28 8.23
C GLU A 116 -0.88 -13.90 7.58
N LYS A 117 -0.67 -13.85 6.26
CA LYS A 117 -0.60 -12.59 5.50
C LYS A 117 -1.88 -11.76 5.69
N ARG A 118 -3.05 -12.38 5.50
CA ARG A 118 -4.35 -11.71 5.73
C ARG A 118 -4.50 -11.22 7.17
N GLN A 119 -4.07 -12.00 8.16
CA GLN A 119 -4.13 -11.60 9.56
C GLN A 119 -3.20 -10.43 9.85
N GLY A 120 -1.98 -10.45 9.30
CA GLY A 120 -1.00 -9.37 9.38
C GLY A 120 -1.51 -8.09 8.74
N GLU A 121 -2.05 -8.16 7.53
CA GLU A 121 -2.63 -7.03 6.79
C GLU A 121 -3.86 -6.40 7.47
N ASN A 122 -4.56 -7.17 8.31
CA ASN A 122 -5.68 -6.67 9.10
C ASN A 122 -5.26 -5.98 10.42
N GLN A 123 -3.96 -5.97 10.77
CA GLN A 123 -3.49 -5.26 11.96
C GLN A 123 -3.51 -3.73 11.74
N PRO A 124 -3.74 -2.93 12.80
CA PRO A 124 -3.64 -1.48 12.70
C PRO A 124 -2.30 -1.03 12.12
N TYR A 125 -2.35 -0.17 11.09
CA TYR A 125 -1.19 0.39 10.41
C TYR A 125 -0.35 -0.62 9.60
N ALA A 126 -0.83 -1.85 9.38
CA ALA A 126 -0.08 -2.88 8.64
C ALA A 126 0.27 -2.48 7.21
N LEU A 127 -0.58 -1.66 6.57
CA LEU A 127 -0.34 -1.09 5.24
C LEU A 127 1.02 -0.34 5.15
N ALA A 128 1.56 0.14 6.28
CA ALA A 128 2.84 0.81 6.31
C ALA A 128 3.98 -0.05 5.79
N TYR A 129 4.01 -1.35 6.11
CA TYR A 129 5.13 -2.22 5.77
C TYR A 129 5.32 -2.34 4.26
N GLU A 130 4.26 -2.73 3.54
CA GLU A 130 4.29 -2.88 2.08
C GLU A 130 4.51 -1.54 1.39
N THR A 131 3.79 -0.50 1.81
CA THR A 131 3.93 0.85 1.24
C THR A 131 5.35 1.39 1.38
N ILE A 132 5.99 1.20 2.54
CA ILE A 132 7.38 1.64 2.75
C ILE A 132 8.30 0.83 1.87
N THR A 133 8.22 -0.50 1.88
CA THR A 133 9.08 -1.39 1.07
C THR A 133 9.06 -1.02 -0.41
N GLU A 134 7.88 -0.85 -1.01
CA GLU A 134 7.71 -0.50 -2.42
C GLU A 134 8.28 0.88 -2.79
N ASN A 135 8.31 1.82 -1.84
CA ASN A 135 8.73 3.19 -2.08
C ASN A 135 10.19 3.45 -1.70
N THR A 136 10.77 2.62 -0.83
CA THR A 136 12.16 2.75 -0.38
C THR A 136 13.16 2.01 -1.25
N TYR A 137 12.80 0.87 -1.84
CA TYR A 137 13.73 0.09 -2.67
C TYR A 137 13.33 0.13 -4.15
N PRO A 138 14.30 0.26 -5.10
CA PRO A 138 13.98 0.21 -6.51
C PRO A 138 13.51 -1.18 -6.93
N LYS A 139 12.66 -1.26 -7.95
CA LYS A 139 12.19 -2.54 -8.50
C LYS A 139 13.39 -3.43 -8.88
N GLY A 140 13.36 -4.69 -8.45
CA GLY A 140 14.43 -5.66 -8.67
C GLY A 140 15.52 -5.64 -7.60
N HIS A 141 15.45 -4.73 -6.63
CA HIS A 141 16.26 -4.82 -5.42
C HIS A 141 15.83 -6.05 -4.59
N PRO A 142 16.75 -6.83 -4.00
CA PRO A 142 16.39 -8.01 -3.21
C PRO A 142 15.51 -7.74 -1.98
N TYR A 143 15.48 -6.50 -1.50
CA TYR A 143 14.59 -6.05 -0.41
C TYR A 143 13.34 -5.29 -0.92
N SER A 144 13.01 -5.37 -2.21
CA SER A 144 11.85 -4.65 -2.80
C SER A 144 10.51 -5.36 -2.62
N TRP A 145 10.46 -6.44 -1.84
CA TRP A 145 9.23 -7.10 -1.41
C TRP A 145 9.33 -7.53 0.06
N THR A 146 8.18 -7.77 0.68
CA THR A 146 8.11 -8.20 2.08
C THR A 146 8.42 -9.70 2.18
N VAL A 147 8.95 -10.12 3.35
CA VAL A 147 9.35 -11.53 3.61
C VAL A 147 8.21 -12.52 3.37
N ILE A 148 6.98 -12.12 3.67
CA ILE A 148 5.79 -12.96 3.52
C ILE A 148 5.36 -13.17 2.06
N GLY A 149 5.87 -12.34 1.13
CA GLY A 149 5.58 -12.43 -0.29
C GLY A 149 4.18 -11.96 -0.71
N SER A 150 3.87 -12.19 -1.98
CA SER A 150 2.58 -11.86 -2.59
C SER A 150 1.62 -13.05 -2.55
N MET A 151 0.31 -12.79 -2.53
CA MET A 151 -0.70 -13.85 -2.60
C MET A 151 -0.58 -14.65 -3.90
N GLU A 152 -0.30 -13.97 -5.02
CA GLU A 152 -0.15 -14.58 -6.35
C GLU A 152 1.04 -15.55 -6.41
N ASP A 153 2.20 -15.15 -5.88
CA ASP A 153 3.39 -15.99 -5.91
C ASP A 153 3.26 -17.19 -4.98
N LEU A 154 2.61 -17.01 -3.81
CA LEU A 154 2.28 -18.12 -2.90
C LEU A 154 1.31 -19.10 -3.57
N ASP A 155 0.27 -18.63 -4.25
CA ASP A 155 -0.67 -19.48 -5.01
C ASP A 155 0.03 -20.25 -6.15
N ALA A 156 1.02 -19.62 -6.80
CA ALA A 156 1.75 -20.20 -7.92
C ALA A 156 2.87 -21.17 -7.51
N ALA A 157 3.24 -21.22 -6.22
CA ALA A 157 4.34 -22.05 -5.75
C ALA A 157 4.09 -23.55 -5.99
N SER A 158 5.01 -24.21 -6.71
CA SER A 158 4.92 -25.64 -7.02
C SER A 158 5.82 -26.50 -6.11
N LEU A 159 5.53 -27.80 -6.02
CA LEU A 159 6.37 -28.75 -5.28
C LEU A 159 7.81 -28.82 -5.82
N GLU A 160 7.97 -28.66 -7.15
CA GLU A 160 9.30 -28.61 -7.77
C GLU A 160 10.10 -27.39 -7.30
N ASP A 161 9.45 -26.22 -7.21
CA ASP A 161 10.09 -24.99 -6.74
C ASP A 161 10.59 -25.14 -5.29
N VAL A 162 9.78 -25.76 -4.44
CA VAL A 162 10.11 -26.04 -3.03
C VAL A 162 11.31 -27.00 -2.95
N HIS A 163 11.32 -28.05 -3.77
CA HIS A 163 12.43 -28.99 -3.83
C HIS A 163 13.72 -28.32 -4.37
N GLU A 164 13.63 -27.45 -5.37
CA GLU A 164 14.76 -26.68 -5.88
C GLU A 164 15.31 -25.74 -4.80
N TRP A 165 14.42 -25.04 -4.08
CA TRP A 165 14.79 -24.12 -3.01
C TRP A 165 15.57 -24.82 -1.90
N PHE A 166 15.07 -25.96 -1.41
CA PHE A 166 15.76 -26.77 -0.40
C PHE A 166 17.16 -27.18 -0.84
N LYS A 167 17.26 -27.83 -2.02
CA LYS A 167 18.52 -28.34 -2.56
C LYS A 167 19.55 -27.23 -2.78
N THR A 168 19.08 -26.02 -3.04
CA THR A 168 19.94 -24.87 -3.28
C THR A 168 20.48 -24.29 -1.97
N TYR A 169 19.63 -24.12 -0.95
CA TYR A 169 19.94 -23.25 0.19
C TYR A 169 20.14 -23.94 1.55
N TYR A 170 19.65 -25.17 1.73
CA TYR A 170 19.58 -25.83 3.05
C TYR A 170 20.69 -26.88 3.29
N GLY A 171 21.79 -26.82 2.54
CA GLY A 171 22.97 -27.66 2.77
C GLY A 171 23.93 -27.13 3.85
N PRO A 172 24.75 -27.99 4.49
CA PRO A 172 25.72 -27.62 5.53
C PRO A 172 26.69 -26.50 5.15
N ALA A 173 27.08 -26.34 3.87
CA ALA A 173 27.96 -25.26 3.44
C ALA A 173 27.34 -23.86 3.53
N ASN A 174 26.01 -23.79 3.66
CA ASN A 174 25.27 -22.54 3.83
C ASN A 174 24.72 -22.35 5.24
N ALA A 175 25.13 -23.20 6.19
CA ALA A 175 24.57 -23.23 7.54
C ALA A 175 25.63 -22.97 8.62
N VAL A 176 25.21 -22.30 9.69
CA VAL A 176 25.97 -22.15 10.93
C VAL A 176 25.16 -22.75 12.07
N LEU A 177 25.63 -23.88 12.59
CA LEU A 177 25.15 -24.47 13.84
C LEU A 177 25.91 -23.90 15.03
N VAL A 178 25.17 -23.34 16.00
CA VAL A 178 25.70 -22.91 17.29
C VAL A 178 25.08 -23.75 18.41
N ILE A 179 25.95 -24.30 19.25
CA ILE A 179 25.57 -25.02 20.48
C ILE A 179 26.10 -24.22 21.66
N ALA A 180 25.22 -23.77 22.56
CA ALA A 180 25.61 -22.96 23.71
C ALA A 180 24.95 -23.43 25.01
N GLY A 181 25.72 -23.76 26.05
CA GLY A 181 25.16 -24.20 27.33
C GLY A 181 26.00 -25.26 28.03
N ASP A 182 25.36 -26.10 28.84
CA ASP A 182 26.00 -27.13 29.65
C ASP A 182 26.43 -28.35 28.81
N ILE A 183 27.47 -28.15 28.01
CA ILE A 183 28.10 -29.15 27.14
C ILE A 183 29.54 -28.75 26.88
N THR A 184 30.43 -29.72 26.68
CA THR A 184 31.83 -29.46 26.29
C THR A 184 31.96 -29.38 24.78
N ALA A 185 32.95 -28.64 24.29
CA ALA A 185 33.24 -28.54 22.86
C ALA A 185 33.53 -29.90 22.22
N GLN A 186 34.17 -30.81 22.94
CA GLN A 186 34.46 -32.15 22.46
C GLN A 186 33.17 -32.99 22.30
N ASP A 187 32.31 -33.02 23.33
CA ASP A 187 31.05 -33.76 23.28
C ASP A 187 30.10 -33.18 22.22
N ALA A 188 29.98 -31.86 22.13
CA ALA A 188 29.22 -31.19 21.09
C ALA A 188 29.72 -31.56 19.69
N LYS A 189 31.05 -31.54 19.48
CA LYS A 189 31.65 -31.92 18.20
C LYS A 189 31.35 -33.37 17.84
N GLU A 190 31.54 -34.31 18.76
CA GLU A 190 31.27 -35.74 18.53
C GLU A 190 29.79 -35.99 18.18
N LYS A 191 28.86 -35.35 18.89
CA LYS A 191 27.43 -35.44 18.58
C LYS A 191 27.09 -34.83 17.22
N VAL A 192 27.66 -33.68 16.88
CA VAL A 192 27.43 -33.03 15.58
C VAL A 192 28.01 -33.86 14.44
N GLU A 193 29.22 -34.42 14.59
CA GLU A 193 29.79 -35.34 13.60
C GLU A 193 28.91 -36.58 13.42
N LYS A 194 28.33 -37.11 14.51
CA LYS A 194 27.41 -38.24 14.46
C LYS A 194 26.11 -37.95 13.71
N TYR A 195 25.48 -36.79 13.93
CA TYR A 195 24.16 -36.49 13.37
C TYR A 195 24.19 -35.75 12.04
N PHE A 196 25.19 -34.90 11.79
CA PHE A 196 25.27 -34.07 10.58
C PHE A 196 26.37 -34.53 9.61
N GLY A 197 27.27 -35.42 10.02
CA GLY A 197 28.51 -35.71 9.31
C GLY A 197 28.33 -36.42 7.96
N ASP A 198 27.19 -37.08 7.74
CA ASP A 198 26.83 -37.76 6.49
C ASP A 198 25.99 -36.89 5.54
N ILE A 199 25.55 -35.71 5.98
CA ILE A 199 24.74 -34.78 5.17
C ILE A 199 25.62 -34.15 4.07
N PRO A 200 25.25 -34.27 2.78
CA PRO A 200 25.99 -33.66 1.69
C PRO A 200 26.02 -32.13 1.80
N SER A 201 27.17 -31.53 1.52
CA SER A 201 27.47 -30.09 1.67
C SER A 201 26.45 -29.10 1.07
N GLY A 202 25.74 -29.47 0.00
CA GLY A 202 24.97 -28.54 -0.83
C GLY A 202 25.83 -27.78 -1.87
N PRO A 203 25.19 -27.15 -2.87
CA PRO A 203 25.89 -26.43 -3.92
C PRO A 203 26.48 -25.10 -3.40
N PRO A 204 27.51 -24.54 -4.07
CA PRO A 204 27.99 -23.19 -3.78
C PRO A 204 26.89 -22.14 -4.01
N ILE A 205 26.72 -21.21 -3.07
CA ILE A 205 25.69 -20.16 -3.15
C ILE A 205 26.30 -18.83 -3.56
N LYS A 206 25.66 -18.16 -4.52
CA LYS A 206 26.00 -16.79 -4.88
C LYS A 206 25.52 -15.82 -3.80
N LYS A 207 26.43 -15.01 -3.28
CA LYS A 207 26.12 -13.94 -2.33
C LYS A 207 25.76 -12.66 -3.10
N HIS A 208 24.85 -11.87 -2.51
CA HIS A 208 24.53 -10.54 -3.02
C HIS A 208 25.62 -9.55 -2.58
N ASP A 209 26.00 -8.65 -3.48
CA ASP A 209 26.84 -7.52 -3.12
C ASP A 209 26.04 -6.50 -2.30
N VAL A 210 26.76 -5.67 -1.54
CA VAL A 210 26.15 -4.55 -0.83
C VAL A 210 25.44 -3.64 -1.82
N TRP A 211 24.17 -3.35 -1.55
CA TRP A 211 23.34 -2.44 -2.30
C TRP A 211 22.46 -1.67 -1.33
N VAL A 212 22.97 -0.55 -0.81
CA VAL A 212 22.23 0.27 0.16
C VAL A 212 20.96 0.88 -0.45
N ALA A 213 20.96 1.11 -1.77
CA ALA A 213 19.89 1.81 -2.48
C ALA A 213 19.53 3.15 -1.82
N LYS A 214 20.55 3.96 -1.48
CA LYS A 214 20.35 5.29 -0.89
C LYS A 214 19.40 6.11 -1.76
N MET A 215 18.38 6.68 -1.15
CA MET A 215 17.41 7.55 -1.84
C MET A 215 17.95 8.98 -1.94
N GLU A 216 17.36 9.77 -2.83
CA GLU A 216 17.62 11.20 -2.99
C GLU A 216 16.30 11.98 -2.89
N GLY A 217 16.36 13.17 -2.30
CA GLY A 217 15.19 14.03 -2.12
C GLY A 217 14.14 13.48 -1.16
N THR A 218 12.90 13.94 -1.33
CA THR A 218 11.75 13.50 -0.53
C THR A 218 10.77 12.73 -1.41
N LYS A 219 10.42 11.51 -0.98
CA LYS A 219 9.26 10.76 -1.48
C LYS A 219 8.15 10.85 -0.44
N ARG A 220 6.92 11.08 -0.87
CA ARG A 220 5.76 11.19 0.03
C ARG A 220 4.61 10.31 -0.45
N GLN A 221 4.01 9.57 0.47
CA GLN A 221 2.76 8.85 0.29
C GLN A 221 1.78 9.23 1.40
N ILE A 222 0.50 9.26 1.05
CA ILE A 222 -0.59 9.44 2.00
C ILE A 222 -1.52 8.25 1.81
N ALA A 223 -1.81 7.56 2.90
CA ALA A 223 -2.72 6.44 2.94
C ALA A 223 -3.76 6.64 4.04
N GLN A 224 -4.85 5.88 3.96
CA GLN A 224 -5.85 5.82 5.01
C GLN A 224 -6.01 4.38 5.49
N ASP A 225 -6.30 4.21 6.77
CA ASP A 225 -6.49 2.90 7.40
C ASP A 225 -7.58 2.96 8.48
N ARG A 226 -8.09 1.79 8.93
CA ARG A 226 -9.04 1.63 10.03
C ARG A 226 -8.35 1.79 11.39
N VAL A 227 -7.74 2.93 11.61
CA VAL A 227 -6.93 3.23 12.79
C VAL A 227 -7.50 4.39 13.60
N PRO A 228 -7.29 4.44 14.92
CA PRO A 228 -7.87 5.49 15.75
C PRO A 228 -7.12 6.83 15.67
N GLN A 229 -5.86 6.84 15.22
CA GLN A 229 -5.00 8.01 15.23
C GLN A 229 -4.20 8.10 13.94
N SER A 230 -3.85 9.32 13.53
CA SER A 230 -2.94 9.51 12.40
C SER A 230 -1.51 9.20 12.82
N ARG A 231 -0.72 8.64 11.91
CA ARG A 231 0.69 8.29 12.16
C ARG A 231 1.56 8.69 10.97
N ILE A 232 2.73 9.24 11.27
CA ILE A 232 3.77 9.56 10.28
C ILE A 232 4.97 8.63 10.45
N TYR A 233 5.50 8.19 9.31
CA TYR A 233 6.73 7.39 9.19
C TYR A 233 7.72 8.15 8.32
N LYS A 234 8.95 8.35 8.78
CA LYS A 234 10.07 8.87 7.99
C LYS A 234 11.14 7.79 7.91
N THR A 235 11.42 7.30 6.71
CA THR A 235 12.32 6.16 6.48
C THR A 235 13.46 6.55 5.53
N TRP A 236 14.68 6.15 5.88
CA TRP A 236 15.89 6.32 5.07
C TRP A 236 16.54 4.96 4.84
N ASN A 237 17.13 4.76 3.65
CA ASN A 237 18.03 3.63 3.41
C ASN A 237 19.45 3.99 3.84
N ILE A 238 20.02 3.16 4.72
CA ILE A 238 21.30 3.40 5.41
C ILE A 238 22.24 2.19 5.22
N PRO A 239 23.52 2.26 5.63
CA PRO A 239 24.50 1.21 5.38
C PRO A 239 24.11 -0.19 5.85
N GLU A 240 24.76 -1.17 5.24
CA GLU A 240 24.69 -2.59 5.57
C GLU A 240 25.15 -2.94 6.99
N TRP A 241 24.77 -4.14 7.47
CA TRP A 241 25.05 -4.65 8.82
C TRP A 241 26.53 -4.59 9.23
N LYS A 242 27.45 -4.81 8.28
CA LYS A 242 28.91 -4.84 8.53
C LYS A 242 29.59 -3.47 8.50
N ASN A 243 28.81 -2.39 8.52
CA ASN A 243 29.31 -1.03 8.47
C ASN A 243 29.37 -0.38 9.85
N GLU A 244 30.44 0.36 10.16
CA GLU A 244 30.57 1.07 11.44
C GLU A 244 29.56 2.21 11.58
N GLU A 245 29.19 2.85 10.47
CA GLU A 245 28.19 3.92 10.44
C GLU A 245 26.81 3.43 10.90
N LEU A 246 26.49 2.14 10.71
CA LEU A 246 25.24 1.58 11.22
C LEU A 246 25.20 1.56 12.76
N ALA A 247 26.33 1.29 13.42
CA ALA A 247 26.41 1.36 14.88
C ALA A 247 26.27 2.80 15.40
N TYR A 248 26.70 3.79 14.61
CA TYR A 248 26.50 5.20 14.96
C TYR A 248 25.05 5.64 14.77
N LEU A 249 24.38 5.12 13.74
CA LEU A 249 22.95 5.35 13.52
C LEU A 249 22.07 4.69 14.57
N ASP A 250 22.44 3.50 15.07
CA ASP A 250 21.80 2.87 16.24
C ASP A 250 21.82 3.82 17.46
N LEU A 251 23.02 4.35 17.80
CA LEU A 251 23.15 5.33 18.88
C LEU A 251 22.37 6.62 18.59
N ALA A 252 22.30 7.06 17.33
CA ALA A 252 21.49 8.22 16.94
C ALA A 252 19.99 7.98 17.18
N SER A 253 19.45 6.80 16.82
CA SER A 253 18.05 6.45 17.14
C SER A 253 17.79 6.50 18.65
N ASP A 254 18.72 6.00 19.46
CA ASP A 254 18.57 6.01 20.92
C ASP A 254 18.61 7.43 21.53
N VAL A 255 19.41 8.34 20.96
CA VAL A 255 19.41 9.75 21.38
C VAL A 255 18.09 10.41 20.99
N LEU A 256 17.61 10.14 19.78
CA LEU A 256 16.41 10.75 19.23
C LEU A 256 15.14 10.27 19.95
N ALA A 257 14.97 8.97 20.23
CA ALA A 257 13.69 8.47 20.73
C ALA A 257 13.74 7.41 21.86
N ALA A 258 14.89 6.88 22.27
CA ALA A 258 14.91 5.84 23.32
C ALA A 258 14.67 6.41 24.73
N GLY A 259 13.50 6.08 25.27
CA GLY A 259 13.06 6.43 26.62
C GLY A 259 12.58 7.87 26.76
N LYS A 260 12.03 8.19 27.94
CA LYS A 260 11.31 9.47 28.19
C LYS A 260 12.17 10.73 28.16
N ILE A 261 13.49 10.57 28.19
CA ILE A 261 14.47 11.67 28.19
C ILE A 261 15.16 11.85 26.83
N SER A 262 14.76 11.09 25.82
CA SER A 262 15.18 11.28 24.43
C SER A 262 14.58 12.55 23.85
N ARG A 263 15.22 13.10 22.81
CA ARG A 263 14.88 14.42 22.25
C ARG A 263 13.44 14.48 21.72
N LEU A 264 13.08 13.54 20.86
CA LEU A 264 11.75 13.49 20.24
C LEU A 264 10.67 13.16 21.25
N TYR A 265 10.88 12.21 22.18
CA TYR A 265 9.88 11.92 23.21
C TYR A 265 9.63 13.15 24.08
N LYS A 266 10.71 13.79 24.54
CA LYS A 266 10.61 14.99 25.36
C LYS A 266 9.85 16.09 24.63
N ARG A 267 10.20 16.36 23.37
CA ARG A 267 9.58 17.39 22.53
C ARG A 267 8.11 17.08 22.22
N LEU A 268 7.85 15.97 21.53
CA LEU A 268 6.53 15.67 20.96
C LEU A 268 5.52 15.17 21.99
N VAL A 269 5.94 14.33 22.94
CA VAL A 269 5.02 13.63 23.86
C VAL A 269 4.89 14.37 25.18
N TYR A 270 6.01 14.84 25.76
CA TYR A 270 6.02 15.43 27.10
C TYR A 270 5.76 16.94 27.10
N GLU A 271 6.48 17.72 26.30
CA GLU A 271 6.40 19.19 26.27
C GLU A 271 5.24 19.71 25.41
N ASP A 272 5.30 19.46 24.10
CA ASP A 272 4.30 19.98 23.16
C ASP A 272 2.99 19.20 23.24
N GLN A 273 3.05 17.96 23.72
CA GLN A 273 1.89 17.10 23.90
C GLN A 273 1.08 16.87 22.62
N ILE A 274 1.75 16.87 21.47
CA ILE A 274 1.18 16.71 20.12
C ILE A 274 1.14 15.25 19.64
N ALA A 275 1.94 14.37 20.24
CA ALA A 275 1.98 12.94 19.93
C ALA A 275 1.60 12.09 21.16
N THR A 276 0.99 10.93 20.93
CA THR A 276 0.83 9.89 21.98
C THR A 276 2.06 9.00 22.09
N ASP A 277 2.79 8.83 20.99
CA ASP A 277 3.98 7.98 20.93
C ASP A 277 4.94 8.48 19.85
N VAL A 278 6.24 8.26 20.08
CA VAL A 278 7.30 8.46 19.10
C VAL A 278 8.41 7.45 19.33
N SER A 279 8.90 6.85 18.25
CA SER A 279 10.03 5.92 18.25
C SER A 279 10.97 6.24 17.09
N ALA A 280 12.22 5.84 17.26
CA ALA A 280 13.23 5.83 16.23
C ALA A 280 14.01 4.53 16.37
N TYR A 281 14.20 3.80 15.28
CA TYR A 281 14.92 2.54 15.26
C TYR A 281 15.55 2.31 13.89
N TYR A 282 16.38 1.29 13.80
CA TYR A 282 16.94 0.83 12.55
C TYR A 282 16.58 -0.64 12.32
N SER A 283 16.43 -1.02 11.05
CA SER A 283 16.23 -2.39 10.61
C SER A 283 17.48 -2.84 9.87
N PRO A 284 18.39 -3.58 10.52
CA PRO A 284 19.68 -3.92 9.94
C PRO A 284 19.54 -5.03 8.90
N GLY A 285 20.11 -4.83 7.71
CA GLY A 285 20.18 -5.83 6.65
C GLY A 285 21.60 -6.02 6.11
N GLU A 286 21.89 -7.20 5.57
CA GLU A 286 23.24 -7.57 5.12
C GLU A 286 23.72 -6.78 3.89
N ILE A 287 22.81 -6.38 2.98
CA ILE A 287 23.17 -5.60 1.78
C ILE A 287 22.76 -4.13 1.88
N GLY A 288 21.99 -3.77 2.89
CA GLY A 288 21.48 -2.42 3.14
C GLY A 288 20.55 -2.45 4.35
N SER A 289 20.38 -1.33 5.04
CA SER A 289 19.52 -1.25 6.21
C SER A 289 18.53 -0.09 6.07
N GLN A 290 17.62 0.05 7.03
CA GLN A 290 16.74 1.22 7.11
C GLN A 290 16.84 1.92 8.46
N PHE A 291 16.77 3.25 8.47
CA PHE A 291 16.50 4.06 9.66
C PHE A 291 15.07 4.54 9.58
N GLN A 292 14.31 4.48 10.68
CA GLN A 292 12.94 4.95 10.71
C GLN A 292 12.63 5.77 11.95
N ILE A 293 11.96 6.90 11.76
CA ILE A 293 11.28 7.66 12.82
C ILE A 293 9.78 7.48 12.62
N THR A 294 9.07 7.08 13.67
CA THR A 294 7.61 6.90 13.66
C THR A 294 7.00 7.72 14.77
N ALA A 295 5.96 8.51 14.49
CA ALA A 295 5.20 9.26 15.50
C ALA A 295 3.69 9.12 15.29
N THR A 296 2.97 8.84 16.37
CA THR A 296 1.50 8.77 16.37
C THR A 296 0.93 10.05 16.96
N ALA A 297 0.18 10.82 16.16
CA ALA A 297 -0.40 12.09 16.59
C ALA A 297 -1.51 11.89 17.62
N LYS A 298 -1.65 12.82 18.56
CA LYS A 298 -2.84 12.84 19.43
C LYS A 298 -4.11 13.08 18.61
N PRO A 299 -5.28 12.60 19.07
CA PRO A 299 -6.55 12.90 18.41
C PRO A 299 -6.75 14.41 18.21
N GLY A 300 -7.08 14.82 16.99
CA GLY A 300 -7.28 16.23 16.61
C GLY A 300 -6.01 17.02 16.30
N VAL A 301 -4.83 16.41 16.37
CA VAL A 301 -3.56 17.03 15.93
C VAL A 301 -3.26 16.63 14.49
N GLU A 302 -3.02 17.61 13.64
CA GLU A 302 -2.62 17.41 12.24
C GLU A 302 -1.18 16.87 12.14
N LEU A 303 -0.95 15.93 11.21
CA LEU A 303 0.38 15.33 11.02
C LEU A 303 1.43 16.35 10.61
N SER A 304 1.07 17.44 9.93
CA SER A 304 2.00 18.51 9.56
C SER A 304 2.62 19.21 10.77
N ILE A 305 1.90 19.32 11.89
CA ILE A 305 2.41 19.88 13.16
C ILE A 305 3.43 18.92 13.76
N VAL A 306 3.11 17.63 13.78
CA VAL A 306 4.01 16.57 14.27
C VAL A 306 5.26 16.48 13.42
N GLU A 307 5.12 16.48 12.10
CA GLU A 307 6.22 16.47 11.14
C GLU A 307 7.15 17.67 11.33
N THR A 308 6.61 18.88 11.46
CA THR A 308 7.41 20.08 11.71
C THR A 308 8.23 19.94 12.98
N ALA A 309 7.65 19.44 14.07
CA ALA A 309 8.37 19.23 15.33
C ALA A 309 9.48 18.15 15.21
N ILE A 310 9.24 17.09 14.42
CA ILE A 310 10.27 16.09 14.11
C ILE A 310 11.41 16.74 13.33
N ASP A 311 11.09 17.55 12.32
CA ASP A 311 12.06 18.15 11.41
C ASP A 311 12.90 19.22 12.09
N GLU A 312 12.30 20.04 12.96
CA GLU A 312 13.03 20.99 13.79
C GLU A 312 14.03 20.28 14.71
N GLU A 313 13.60 19.19 15.37
CA GLU A 313 14.45 18.49 16.33
C GLU A 313 15.54 17.65 15.63
N LEU A 314 15.21 17.04 14.48
CA LEU A 314 16.18 16.37 13.63
C LEU A 314 17.18 17.39 13.07
N ALA A 315 16.75 18.55 12.59
CA ALA A 315 17.64 19.59 12.09
C ALA A 315 18.63 20.07 13.16
N LYS A 316 18.18 20.26 14.41
CA LYS A 316 19.09 20.56 15.55
C LYS A 316 20.09 19.42 15.78
N PHE A 317 19.62 18.17 15.76
CA PHE A 317 20.50 17.01 15.92
C PHE A 317 21.55 16.91 14.79
N LEU A 318 21.18 17.21 13.54
CA LEU A 318 22.11 17.24 12.41
C LEU A 318 23.11 18.39 12.53
N ALA A 319 22.67 19.57 13.00
CA ALA A 319 23.52 20.75 13.14
C ALA A 319 24.51 20.67 14.32
N GLU A 320 24.10 20.05 15.43
CA GLU A 320 24.85 20.10 16.70
C GLU A 320 25.36 18.73 17.19
N GLY A 321 24.76 17.64 16.69
CA GLY A 321 25.00 16.28 17.21
C GLY A 321 24.40 16.04 18.61
N PRO A 322 24.65 14.85 19.20
CA PRO A 322 24.33 14.59 20.60
C PRO A 322 25.26 15.37 21.53
N THR A 323 24.77 15.73 22.71
CA THR A 323 25.65 16.16 23.81
C THR A 323 26.48 14.97 24.32
N GLN A 324 27.63 15.23 24.95
CA GLN A 324 28.43 14.17 25.56
C GLN A 324 27.65 13.35 26.60
N LYS A 325 26.72 13.99 27.33
CA LYS A 325 25.86 13.33 28.31
C LYS A 325 24.88 12.38 27.64
N GLU A 326 24.25 12.80 26.55
CA GLU A 326 23.37 11.94 25.76
C GLU A 326 24.13 10.74 25.19
N LEU A 327 25.31 10.98 24.60
CA LEU A 327 26.15 9.92 24.06
C LEU A 327 26.56 8.89 25.13
N ASN A 328 27.03 9.34 26.29
CA ASN A 328 27.40 8.46 27.39
C ASN A 328 26.21 7.61 27.87
N ARG A 329 25.01 8.21 27.94
CA ARG A 329 23.79 7.49 28.31
C ARG A 329 23.48 6.37 27.32
N VAL A 330 23.41 6.68 26.03
CA VAL A 330 23.00 5.68 25.02
C VAL A 330 24.05 4.57 24.87
N LYS A 331 25.35 4.90 24.96
CA LYS A 331 26.42 3.88 25.00
C LYS A 331 26.26 2.94 26.20
N THR A 332 25.99 3.49 27.39
CA THR A 332 25.77 2.69 28.59
C THR A 332 24.53 1.79 28.43
N GLN A 333 23.45 2.33 27.86
CA GLN A 333 22.22 1.59 27.62
C GLN A 333 22.42 0.46 26.60
N HIS A 334 23.11 0.73 25.49
CA HIS A 334 23.46 -0.28 24.48
C HIS A 334 24.29 -1.41 25.09
N ILE A 335 25.37 -1.11 25.82
CA ILE A 335 26.22 -2.11 26.48
C ILE A 335 25.41 -2.92 27.50
N ALA A 336 24.58 -2.26 28.31
CA ALA A 336 23.76 -2.94 29.30
C ALA A 336 22.70 -3.86 28.66
N ASN A 337 22.10 -3.45 27.54
CA ASN A 337 21.17 -4.27 26.77
C ASN A 337 21.89 -5.49 26.16
N PHE A 338 23.08 -5.30 25.59
CA PHE A 338 23.90 -6.39 25.08
C PHE A 338 24.21 -7.41 26.18
N ILE A 339 24.70 -6.96 27.35
CA ILE A 339 25.04 -7.83 28.49
C ILE A 339 23.82 -8.63 28.95
N ARG A 340 22.67 -7.96 29.16
CA ARG A 340 21.42 -8.64 29.53
C ARG A 340 20.95 -9.64 28.47
N GLY A 341 21.17 -9.34 27.19
CA GLY A 341 20.86 -10.25 26.09
C GLY A 341 21.64 -11.55 26.22
N ILE A 342 22.97 -11.45 26.32
CA ILE A 342 23.89 -12.60 26.37
C ILE A 342 23.91 -13.34 27.71
N GLU A 343 23.13 -12.93 28.71
CA GLU A 343 22.87 -13.76 29.89
C GLU A 343 22.13 -15.05 29.51
N ARG A 344 21.32 -15.00 28.44
CA ARG A 344 20.61 -16.15 27.87
C ARG A 344 21.53 -16.91 26.90
N ILE A 345 21.53 -18.24 27.01
CA ILE A 345 22.28 -19.13 26.11
C ILE A 345 21.71 -19.15 24.69
N GLY A 346 20.39 -18.96 24.54
CA GLY A 346 19.66 -18.97 23.27
C GLY A 346 18.58 -17.89 23.19
N GLY A 347 17.73 -17.99 22.16
CA GLY A 347 16.72 -16.99 21.81
C GLY A 347 17.31 -15.70 21.20
N PHE A 348 16.44 -14.80 20.72
CA PHE A 348 16.84 -13.55 20.08
C PHE A 348 17.72 -12.67 20.98
N GLY A 349 18.89 -12.29 20.48
CA GLY A 349 19.89 -11.53 21.23
C GLY A 349 20.56 -12.30 22.36
N GLY A 350 20.33 -13.62 22.46
CA GLY A 350 21.11 -14.53 23.30
C GLY A 350 22.43 -14.91 22.66
N LYS A 351 23.24 -15.71 23.37
CA LYS A 351 24.59 -16.09 22.89
C LYS A 351 24.55 -16.83 21.56
N SER A 352 23.71 -17.86 21.41
CA SER A 352 23.68 -18.65 20.19
C SER A 352 23.30 -17.82 18.96
N ASP A 353 22.31 -16.93 19.09
CA ASP A 353 21.84 -16.04 18.03
C ASP A 353 22.90 -15.00 17.62
N ILE A 354 23.57 -14.36 18.58
CA ILE A 354 24.63 -13.38 18.30
C ILE A 354 25.84 -14.03 17.63
N LEU A 355 26.28 -15.19 18.12
CA LEU A 355 27.41 -15.92 17.55
C LEU A 355 27.09 -16.39 16.13
N ALA A 356 25.87 -16.87 15.88
CA ALA A 356 25.42 -17.27 14.55
C ALA A 356 25.37 -16.06 13.60
N GLN A 357 24.76 -14.95 14.01
CA GLN A 357 24.72 -13.72 13.22
C GLN A 357 26.12 -13.22 12.84
N CYS A 358 27.03 -13.22 13.80
CA CYS A 358 28.39 -12.75 13.61
C CYS A 358 29.18 -13.68 12.68
N GLU A 359 28.97 -14.99 12.73
CA GLU A 359 29.61 -15.89 11.78
C GLU A 359 29.03 -15.72 10.37
N VAL A 360 27.70 -15.77 10.24
CA VAL A 360 27.03 -15.72 8.93
C VAL A 360 27.33 -14.40 8.20
N TYR A 361 27.10 -13.27 8.86
CA TYR A 361 27.34 -11.97 8.25
C TYR A 361 28.79 -11.55 8.42
N GLY A 362 29.33 -11.63 9.63
CA GLY A 362 30.67 -11.14 10.00
C GLY A 362 31.83 -11.97 9.44
N GLY A 363 31.63 -13.26 9.21
CA GLY A 363 32.69 -14.24 8.90
C GLY A 363 33.52 -14.63 10.13
N SER A 364 33.04 -14.32 11.33
CA SER A 364 33.66 -14.73 12.59
C SER A 364 32.64 -14.65 13.73
N PRO A 365 32.54 -15.66 14.64
CA PRO A 365 31.65 -15.56 15.80
C PRO A 365 32.03 -14.41 16.73
N ASP A 366 33.26 -13.91 16.65
CA ASP A 366 33.80 -12.81 17.46
C ASP A 366 33.44 -11.41 16.91
N TYR A 367 32.74 -11.31 15.77
CA TYR A 367 32.46 -10.02 15.13
C TYR A 367 31.68 -9.05 16.03
N TYR A 368 30.91 -9.56 17.00
CA TYR A 368 30.24 -8.72 18.01
C TYR A 368 31.23 -7.82 18.77
N LYS A 369 32.47 -8.28 19.01
CA LYS A 369 33.52 -7.50 19.67
C LYS A 369 33.85 -6.24 18.87
N LYS A 370 33.89 -6.36 17.54
CA LYS A 370 34.11 -5.22 16.63
C LYS A 370 32.96 -4.22 16.71
N LYS A 371 31.71 -4.69 16.71
CA LYS A 371 30.53 -3.84 16.87
C LYS A 371 30.53 -3.09 18.21
N LEU A 372 30.85 -3.78 19.30
CA LEU A 372 30.98 -3.16 20.63
C LEU A 372 32.13 -2.15 20.69
N GLN A 373 33.23 -2.39 19.98
CA GLN A 373 34.32 -1.43 19.85
C GLN A 373 33.89 -0.16 19.10
N TRP A 374 33.13 -0.29 18.00
CA TRP A 374 32.58 0.88 17.31
C TRP A 374 31.71 1.73 18.25
N VAL A 375 30.81 1.09 19.01
CA VAL A 375 29.99 1.77 20.03
C VAL A 375 30.86 2.40 21.12
N SER A 376 31.84 1.67 21.65
CA SER A 376 32.69 2.14 22.76
C SER A 376 33.62 3.28 22.37
N ASN A 377 34.09 3.31 21.12
CA ASN A 377 35.01 4.32 20.62
C ASN A 377 34.32 5.52 19.96
N SER A 378 33.01 5.45 19.74
CA SER A 378 32.26 6.54 19.09
C SER A 378 32.36 7.86 19.86
N THR A 379 32.52 8.94 19.09
CA THR A 379 32.52 10.33 19.54
C THR A 379 31.26 11.05 19.10
N VAL A 380 30.99 12.22 19.68
CA VAL A 380 29.87 13.08 19.26
C VAL A 380 29.94 13.41 17.77
N SER A 381 31.15 13.69 17.27
CA SER A 381 31.40 14.00 15.85
C SER A 381 31.07 12.82 14.95
N ASP A 382 31.41 11.59 15.34
CA ASP A 382 31.11 10.40 14.53
C ASP A 382 29.60 10.22 14.34
N ILE A 383 28.83 10.37 15.43
CA ILE A 383 27.36 10.27 15.38
C ILE A 383 26.78 11.39 14.52
N GLN A 384 27.23 12.62 14.73
CA GLN A 384 26.75 13.78 13.98
C GLN A 384 27.05 13.64 12.49
N ASN A 385 28.31 13.41 12.11
CA ASN A 385 28.72 13.31 10.71
C ASN A 385 27.99 12.17 9.99
N THR A 386 27.78 11.04 10.68
CA THR A 386 27.03 9.92 10.14
C THR A 386 25.56 10.26 9.95
N ALA A 387 24.93 10.91 10.94
CA ALA A 387 23.55 11.35 10.83
C ALA A 387 23.38 12.36 9.70
N VAL A 388 24.29 13.32 9.55
CA VAL A 388 24.30 14.26 8.41
C VAL A 388 24.44 13.50 7.09
N LYS A 389 25.37 12.56 6.99
CA LYS A 389 25.59 11.79 5.75
C LYS A 389 24.34 11.01 5.30
N TRP A 390 23.58 10.45 6.23
CA TRP A 390 22.51 9.48 5.92
C TRP A 390 21.09 9.99 6.11
N LEU A 391 20.86 10.97 6.98
CA LEU A 391 19.53 11.43 7.36
C LEU A 391 19.21 12.84 6.87
N SER A 392 20.18 13.59 6.32
CA SER A 392 19.96 14.95 5.80
C SER A 392 19.22 15.00 4.45
N ASP A 393 19.20 13.88 3.72
CA ASP A 393 18.55 13.75 2.42
C ASP A 393 18.08 12.30 2.20
N GLY A 394 17.19 12.07 1.22
CA GLY A 394 16.76 10.74 0.83
C GLY A 394 15.72 10.13 1.77
N VAL A 395 14.70 10.91 2.13
CA VAL A 395 13.64 10.47 3.05
C VAL A 395 12.40 10.01 2.28
N ASN A 396 11.85 8.86 2.68
CA ASN A 396 10.50 8.45 2.35
C ASN A 396 9.55 8.77 3.52
N ILE A 397 8.49 9.52 3.25
CA ILE A 397 7.50 9.98 4.22
C ILE A 397 6.17 9.32 3.92
N LEU A 398 5.67 8.51 4.85
CA LEU A 398 4.35 7.92 4.77
C LEU A 398 3.46 8.48 5.89
N GLU A 399 2.32 9.03 5.50
CA GLU A 399 1.24 9.43 6.39
C GLU A 399 0.12 8.40 6.33
N ILE A 400 -0.32 7.90 7.48
CA ILE A 400 -1.52 7.06 7.60
C ILE A 400 -2.54 7.82 8.42
N HIS A 401 -3.71 8.08 7.83
CA HIS A 401 -4.85 8.72 8.50
C HIS A 401 -5.96 7.71 8.80
N PRO A 402 -6.75 7.93 9.86
CA PRO A 402 -8.02 7.22 10.05
C PRO A 402 -8.92 7.37 8.83
N PHE A 403 -9.75 6.36 8.56
CA PHE A 403 -10.85 6.54 7.62
C PHE A 403 -11.74 7.71 8.05
N PRO A 404 -12.16 8.57 7.10
CA PRO A 404 -13.08 9.65 7.40
C PRO A 404 -14.37 9.10 8.00
N GLN A 405 -14.85 9.71 9.08
CA GLN A 405 -16.16 9.41 9.63
C GLN A 405 -17.23 10.03 8.73
N TYR A 406 -17.78 9.23 7.82
CA TYR A 406 -18.99 9.61 7.10
C TYR A 406 -20.20 9.36 8.00
N THR A 407 -21.07 10.37 8.12
CA THR A 407 -22.37 10.22 8.76
C THR A 407 -23.45 10.20 7.69
N GLU A 408 -24.33 9.21 7.74
CA GLU A 408 -25.53 9.19 6.93
C GLU A 408 -26.46 10.31 7.40
N ARG A 409 -27.17 10.94 6.46
CA ARG A 409 -28.29 11.80 6.86
C ARG A 409 -29.37 10.92 7.47
N PRO A 410 -29.91 11.27 8.66
CA PRO A 410 -30.86 10.43 9.39
C PRO A 410 -32.19 10.22 8.65
N VAL A 411 -32.48 11.00 7.61
CA VAL A 411 -33.68 10.85 6.78
C VAL A 411 -33.24 10.71 5.32
N GLY A 412 -33.34 9.49 4.82
CA GLY A 412 -33.28 9.19 3.39
C GLY A 412 -34.65 9.37 2.74
N ALA A 413 -34.71 9.28 1.42
CA ALA A 413 -35.99 9.17 0.72
C ALA A 413 -36.74 7.92 1.21
N ASP A 414 -38.06 8.02 1.39
CA ASP A 414 -38.90 6.83 1.53
C ASP A 414 -38.82 6.05 0.20
N ARG A 415 -38.02 4.99 0.18
CA ARG A 415 -37.82 4.15 -1.00
C ARG A 415 -38.89 3.07 -1.15
N SER A 416 -39.83 2.96 -0.21
CA SER A 416 -40.97 2.07 -0.35
C SER A 416 -41.99 2.59 -1.36
N LYS A 417 -41.87 3.86 -1.78
CA LYS A 417 -42.79 4.51 -2.72
C LYS A 417 -42.04 5.40 -3.70
N LEU A 418 -42.56 5.52 -4.91
CA LEU A 418 -42.13 6.57 -5.84
C LEU A 418 -42.58 7.94 -5.29
N PRO A 419 -41.76 9.00 -5.41
CA PRO A 419 -42.19 10.34 -5.03
C PRO A 419 -43.36 10.78 -5.90
N GLU A 420 -44.35 11.41 -5.28
CA GLU A 420 -45.48 11.98 -6.02
C GLU A 420 -44.98 13.10 -6.94
N THR A 421 -45.39 13.06 -8.20
CA THR A 421 -45.13 14.14 -9.14
C THR A 421 -45.95 15.36 -8.73
N GLY A 422 -45.32 16.54 -8.62
CA GLY A 422 -46.05 17.78 -8.38
C GLY A 422 -47.10 18.06 -9.47
N THR A 423 -48.11 18.85 -9.14
CA THR A 423 -49.16 19.22 -10.09
C THR A 423 -48.54 20.04 -11.24
N PRO A 424 -48.72 19.63 -12.51
CA PRO A 424 -48.30 20.45 -13.64
C PRO A 424 -48.95 21.84 -13.54
N PRO A 425 -48.20 22.93 -13.82
CA PRO A 425 -48.79 24.26 -13.78
C PRO A 425 -49.95 24.36 -14.77
N ILE A 426 -51.04 25.00 -14.35
CA ILE A 426 -52.18 25.26 -15.22
C ILE A 426 -51.74 26.26 -16.30
N ALA A 427 -51.87 25.88 -17.56
CA ALA A 427 -51.59 26.77 -18.69
C ALA A 427 -52.52 28.00 -18.62
N LYS A 428 -51.92 29.20 -18.52
CA LYS A 428 -52.64 30.47 -18.63
C LYS A 428 -52.44 31.02 -20.03
N PHE A 429 -53.50 30.97 -20.85
CA PHE A 429 -53.52 31.70 -22.11
C PHE A 429 -53.84 33.18 -21.84
N PRO A 430 -53.24 34.14 -22.58
CA PRO A 430 -53.68 35.52 -22.53
C PRO A 430 -55.15 35.64 -22.97
N GLU A 431 -55.82 36.71 -22.56
CA GLU A 431 -57.17 37.02 -23.03
C GLU A 431 -57.18 37.10 -24.57
N LEU A 432 -58.07 36.34 -25.20
CA LEU A 432 -58.21 36.30 -26.65
C LEU A 432 -59.10 37.46 -27.09
N GLN A 433 -58.59 38.26 -28.02
CA GLN A 433 -59.38 39.29 -28.70
C GLN A 433 -59.85 38.73 -30.04
N GLU A 434 -61.14 38.85 -30.32
CA GLU A 434 -61.77 38.33 -31.54
C GLU A 434 -62.29 39.47 -32.42
N ALA A 435 -62.10 39.34 -33.73
CA ALA A 435 -62.72 40.22 -34.72
C ALA A 435 -63.13 39.42 -35.95
N THR A 436 -64.14 39.90 -36.67
CA THR A 436 -64.52 39.36 -37.99
C THR A 436 -64.47 40.50 -39.00
N LEU A 437 -63.68 40.34 -40.06
CA LEU A 437 -63.61 41.30 -41.15
C LEU A 437 -64.89 41.28 -41.98
N SER A 438 -65.14 42.34 -42.76
CA SER A 438 -66.34 42.45 -43.61
C SER A 438 -66.45 41.35 -44.68
N ASN A 439 -65.33 40.70 -45.05
CA ASN A 439 -65.27 39.56 -45.95
C ASN A 439 -65.48 38.19 -45.26
N GLY A 440 -65.72 38.18 -43.94
CA GLY A 440 -65.97 36.96 -43.16
C GLY A 440 -64.72 36.31 -42.54
N LEU A 441 -63.51 36.83 -42.76
CA LEU A 441 -62.30 36.31 -42.12
C LEU A 441 -62.33 36.55 -40.61
N LYS A 442 -62.21 35.48 -39.83
CA LYS A 442 -62.13 35.54 -38.37
C LYS A 442 -60.69 35.72 -37.91
N ILE A 443 -60.47 36.64 -36.98
CA ILE A 443 -59.16 36.97 -36.41
C ILE A 443 -59.21 36.65 -34.91
N MET A 444 -58.24 35.88 -34.46
CA MET A 444 -58.01 35.55 -33.05
C MET A 444 -56.64 36.11 -32.65
N LEU A 445 -56.61 37.07 -31.73
CA LEU A 445 -55.37 37.67 -31.24
C LEU A 445 -55.11 37.27 -29.78
N ALA A 446 -54.01 36.56 -29.57
CA ALA A 446 -53.46 36.25 -28.25
C ALA A 446 -52.25 37.18 -27.98
N GLN A 447 -52.44 38.23 -27.18
CA GLN A 447 -51.37 39.20 -26.94
C GLN A 447 -50.50 38.81 -25.74
N THR A 448 -49.19 38.71 -25.97
CA THR A 448 -48.18 38.63 -24.89
C THR A 448 -47.08 39.67 -25.14
N SER A 449 -46.46 40.20 -24.08
CA SER A 449 -45.43 41.25 -24.16
C SER A 449 -44.01 40.73 -23.91
N ALA A 450 -43.80 39.41 -23.93
CA ALA A 450 -42.52 38.79 -23.56
C ALA A 450 -41.40 39.03 -24.59
N ILE A 451 -41.73 39.03 -25.89
CA ILE A 451 -40.78 39.24 -26.99
C ILE A 451 -41.43 40.07 -28.11
N PRO A 452 -40.67 40.92 -28.84
CA PRO A 452 -41.19 41.79 -29.91
C PRO A 452 -41.37 41.03 -31.24
N VAL A 453 -41.97 39.84 -31.18
CA VAL A 453 -42.27 38.98 -32.33
C VAL A 453 -43.78 38.81 -32.45
N VAL A 454 -44.30 38.83 -33.67
CA VAL A 454 -45.69 38.54 -33.97
C VAL A 454 -45.74 37.28 -34.82
N ASN A 455 -46.56 36.31 -34.40
CA ASN A 455 -46.82 35.09 -35.14
C ASN A 455 -48.24 35.15 -35.72
N PHE A 456 -48.36 34.89 -37.01
CA PHE A 456 -49.62 34.74 -37.73
C PHE A 456 -49.77 33.28 -38.11
N ARG A 457 -50.99 32.77 -38.00
CA ARG A 457 -51.35 31.49 -38.54
C ARG A 457 -52.72 31.59 -39.17
N MET A 458 -52.78 31.51 -40.48
CA MET A 458 -54.03 31.32 -41.19
C MET A 458 -54.33 29.84 -41.23
N MET A 459 -55.55 29.49 -40.84
CA MET A 459 -56.08 28.14 -40.94
C MET A 459 -57.24 28.16 -41.92
N VAL A 460 -57.13 27.36 -42.96
CA VAL A 460 -58.17 27.13 -43.94
C VAL A 460 -58.73 25.74 -43.69
N ASP A 461 -60.04 25.63 -43.55
CA ASP A 461 -60.77 24.37 -43.37
C ASP A 461 -60.84 23.57 -44.68
N ALA A 462 -59.66 23.19 -45.16
CA ALA A 462 -59.44 22.49 -46.42
C ALA A 462 -58.09 21.75 -46.41
N GLY A 463 -58.03 20.61 -45.74
CA GLY A 463 -56.89 19.67 -45.78
C GLY A 463 -56.99 18.63 -46.90
N TYR A 464 -56.23 17.54 -46.80
CA TYR A 464 -56.25 16.44 -47.76
C TYR A 464 -57.63 15.82 -47.97
N ALA A 465 -58.52 15.87 -46.97
CA ALA A 465 -59.91 15.42 -47.11
C ALA A 465 -60.68 16.20 -48.19
N SER A 466 -60.28 17.44 -48.48
CA SER A 466 -60.86 18.26 -49.54
C SER A 466 -60.40 17.86 -50.94
N ASP A 467 -59.33 17.06 -51.06
CA ASP A 467 -58.90 16.47 -52.34
C ASP A 467 -59.99 15.55 -52.92
N GLN A 468 -61.02 15.16 -52.16
CA GLN A 468 -62.18 14.43 -52.70
C GLN A 468 -62.88 15.17 -53.84
N PHE A 469 -62.74 16.50 -53.91
CA PHE A 469 -63.27 17.34 -54.98
C PHE A 469 -62.20 17.73 -56.02
N ALA A 470 -60.99 17.15 -55.92
CA ALA A 470 -59.83 17.39 -56.77
C ALA A 470 -59.03 16.08 -57.02
N LEU A 471 -57.76 16.18 -57.45
CA LEU A 471 -56.87 15.01 -57.52
C LEU A 471 -56.17 14.80 -56.17
N PRO A 472 -55.94 13.55 -55.73
CA PRO A 472 -55.17 13.29 -54.51
C PRO A 472 -53.79 13.96 -54.55
N GLY A 473 -53.44 14.67 -53.47
CA GLY A 473 -52.21 15.45 -53.34
C GLY A 473 -52.32 16.91 -53.78
N THR A 474 -53.49 17.35 -54.26
CA THR A 474 -53.70 18.74 -54.70
C THR A 474 -53.51 19.73 -53.56
N ALA A 475 -54.10 19.47 -52.39
CA ALA A 475 -53.93 20.35 -51.22
C ALA A 475 -52.45 20.46 -50.81
N SER A 476 -51.73 19.34 -50.73
CA SER A 476 -50.29 19.35 -50.41
C SER A 476 -49.50 20.17 -51.41
N LEU A 477 -49.70 19.92 -52.71
CA LEU A 477 -48.97 20.60 -53.77
C LEU A 477 -49.31 22.09 -53.80
N ALA A 478 -50.57 22.45 -53.62
CA ALA A 478 -50.99 23.85 -53.59
C ALA A 478 -50.29 24.65 -52.48
N LEU A 479 -50.15 24.06 -51.28
CA LEU A 479 -49.46 24.72 -50.16
C LEU A 479 -47.95 24.76 -50.38
N THR A 480 -47.33 23.71 -50.95
CA THR A 480 -45.90 23.72 -51.34
C THR A 480 -45.59 24.77 -52.40
N MET A 481 -46.56 25.17 -53.22
CA MET A 481 -46.34 26.20 -54.23
C MET A 481 -46.53 27.63 -53.71
N MET A 482 -47.02 27.83 -52.48
CA MET A 482 -47.39 29.18 -52.00
C MET A 482 -46.20 30.12 -51.76
N ASP A 483 -45.01 29.61 -51.46
CA ASP A 483 -43.78 30.42 -51.33
C ASP A 483 -42.89 30.38 -52.58
N GLU A 484 -43.32 29.67 -53.63
CA GLU A 484 -42.58 29.58 -54.90
C GLU A 484 -42.84 30.76 -55.86
N GLY A 485 -43.82 31.62 -55.54
CA GLY A 485 -44.07 32.86 -56.28
C GLY A 485 -45.52 33.34 -56.20
N THR A 486 -45.70 34.66 -56.26
CA THR A 486 -46.99 35.34 -56.39
C THR A 486 -47.13 35.95 -57.80
N LYS A 487 -48.21 36.69 -58.05
CA LYS A 487 -48.32 37.49 -59.29
C LYS A 487 -47.27 38.60 -59.37
N ASN A 488 -46.79 39.07 -58.23
CA ASN A 488 -45.95 40.26 -58.12
C ASN A 488 -44.49 39.94 -57.77
N ARG A 489 -44.21 38.73 -57.29
CA ARG A 489 -42.88 38.31 -56.79
C ARG A 489 -42.55 36.88 -57.19
N ASN A 490 -41.29 36.62 -57.53
CA ASN A 490 -40.79 35.24 -57.66
C ASN A 490 -40.24 34.71 -56.32
N SER A 491 -39.95 33.40 -56.24
CA SER A 491 -39.44 32.75 -55.02
C SER A 491 -38.17 33.39 -54.44
N LEU A 492 -37.24 33.86 -55.28
CA LEU A 492 -36.03 34.54 -54.81
C LEU A 492 -36.35 35.90 -54.17
N GLN A 493 -37.27 36.67 -54.76
CA GLN A 493 -37.71 37.95 -54.21
C GLN A 493 -38.47 37.77 -52.89
N ILE A 494 -39.32 36.74 -52.79
CA ILE A 494 -40.00 36.38 -51.54
C ILE A 494 -38.97 36.02 -50.47
N SER A 495 -38.00 35.16 -50.80
CA SER A 495 -36.94 34.77 -49.86
C SER A 495 -36.08 35.95 -49.40
N GLU A 496 -35.74 36.87 -50.30
CA GLU A 496 -34.95 38.06 -49.97
C GLU A 496 -35.74 39.03 -49.07
N GLU A 497 -37.02 39.25 -49.37
CA GLU A 497 -37.89 40.12 -48.58
C GLU A 497 -38.16 39.54 -47.18
N LEU A 498 -38.39 38.23 -47.06
CA LEU A 498 -38.46 37.53 -45.77
C LEU A 498 -37.20 37.75 -44.94
N ALA A 499 -36.02 37.59 -45.55
CA ALA A 499 -34.74 37.78 -44.87
C ALA A 499 -34.55 39.24 -44.38
N MET A 500 -34.90 40.23 -45.21
CA MET A 500 -34.83 41.65 -44.83
C MET A 500 -35.80 42.02 -43.72
N LEU A 501 -36.98 41.41 -43.69
CA LEU A 501 -37.99 41.65 -42.67
C LEU A 501 -37.69 40.92 -41.35
N GLY A 502 -36.73 40.00 -41.36
CA GLY A 502 -36.50 39.06 -40.25
C GLY A 502 -37.70 38.13 -40.04
N ALA A 503 -38.40 37.81 -41.13
CA ALA A 503 -39.60 37.01 -41.13
C ALA A 503 -39.32 35.60 -41.65
N SER A 504 -40.13 34.64 -41.22
CA SER A 504 -40.14 33.29 -41.76
C SER A 504 -41.57 32.89 -42.08
N ILE A 505 -41.77 32.26 -43.23
CA ILE A 505 -43.06 31.70 -43.64
C ILE A 505 -42.96 30.18 -43.71
N ASN A 506 -44.04 29.49 -43.39
CA ASN A 506 -44.17 28.06 -43.58
C ASN A 506 -45.62 27.72 -43.97
N THR A 507 -45.76 26.87 -44.97
CA THR A 507 -47.05 26.41 -45.46
C THR A 507 -47.13 24.89 -45.36
N GLY A 508 -48.34 24.37 -45.22
CA GLY A 508 -48.57 22.93 -45.23
C GLY A 508 -50.01 22.57 -44.96
N SER A 509 -50.35 21.32 -45.25
CA SER A 509 -51.69 20.77 -45.02
C SER A 509 -51.59 19.51 -44.17
N ASN A 510 -52.65 19.22 -43.44
CA ASN A 510 -52.88 17.90 -42.86
C ASN A 510 -54.20 17.33 -43.40
N LEU A 511 -54.75 16.30 -42.75
CA LEU A 511 -55.98 15.66 -43.20
C LEU A 511 -57.16 16.64 -43.29
N ASP A 512 -57.27 17.57 -42.34
CA ASP A 512 -58.46 18.38 -42.13
C ASP A 512 -58.26 19.85 -42.52
N ILE A 513 -57.07 20.40 -42.30
CA ILE A 513 -56.78 21.83 -42.49
C ILE A 513 -55.56 22.08 -43.36
N SER A 514 -55.55 23.24 -44.01
CA SER A 514 -54.35 23.85 -44.59
C SER A 514 -53.93 25.04 -43.74
N THR A 515 -52.63 25.20 -43.53
CA THR A 515 -52.07 26.25 -42.69
C THR A 515 -50.97 27.01 -43.40
N ILE A 516 -51.06 28.33 -43.32
CA ILE A 516 -49.99 29.26 -43.65
C ILE A 516 -49.60 29.91 -42.33
N SER A 517 -48.31 29.87 -41.99
CA SER A 517 -47.78 30.44 -40.75
C SER A 517 -46.68 31.41 -41.11
N MET A 518 -46.64 32.56 -40.44
CA MET A 518 -45.53 33.50 -40.56
C MET A 518 -45.14 34.01 -39.17
N SER A 519 -43.84 34.17 -38.93
CA SER A 519 -43.28 34.88 -37.79
C SER A 519 -42.58 36.13 -38.30
N SER A 520 -42.79 37.29 -37.67
CA SER A 520 -42.06 38.52 -38.01
C SER A 520 -41.77 39.39 -36.79
N LEU A 521 -40.77 40.27 -36.92
CA LEU A 521 -40.52 41.29 -35.90
C LEU A 521 -41.66 42.31 -35.88
N LYS A 522 -42.10 42.71 -34.69
CA LYS A 522 -43.18 43.70 -34.51
C LYS A 522 -42.91 45.02 -35.26
N SER A 523 -41.64 45.43 -35.35
CA SER A 523 -41.24 46.66 -36.07
C SER A 523 -41.46 46.60 -37.58
N ASN A 524 -41.58 45.40 -38.14
CA ASN A 524 -41.75 45.13 -39.57
C ASN A 524 -43.13 44.51 -39.88
N LEU A 525 -44.06 44.57 -38.93
CA LEU A 525 -45.36 43.91 -39.00
C LEU A 525 -46.13 44.23 -40.29
N ASP A 526 -46.32 45.51 -40.60
CA ASP A 526 -47.13 45.94 -41.74
C ASP A 526 -46.57 45.41 -43.06
N LYS A 527 -45.25 45.54 -43.27
CA LYS A 527 -44.57 44.99 -44.46
C LYS A 527 -44.63 43.47 -44.54
N SER A 528 -44.60 42.80 -43.39
CA SER A 528 -44.71 41.33 -43.33
C SER A 528 -46.12 40.88 -43.67
N LEU A 529 -47.15 41.61 -43.22
CA LEU A 529 -48.54 41.36 -43.59
C LEU A 529 -48.79 41.63 -45.07
N ASP A 530 -48.17 42.66 -45.65
CA ASP A 530 -48.23 42.93 -47.09
C ASP A 530 -47.68 41.76 -47.90
N LEU A 531 -46.53 41.18 -47.47
CA LEU A 531 -45.97 39.99 -48.10
C LEU A 531 -46.81 38.74 -47.84
N TYR A 532 -47.42 38.60 -46.67
CA TYR A 532 -48.27 37.47 -46.32
C TYR A 532 -49.63 37.46 -47.05
N ALA A 533 -50.10 38.64 -47.46
CA ALA A 533 -51.36 38.81 -48.17
C ALA A 533 -51.25 38.68 -49.69
N ASP A 534 -50.06 38.93 -50.25
CA ASP A 534 -49.71 38.70 -51.67
C ASP A 534 -49.58 37.21 -52.00
#